data_AF-A0A3M2SP61-F1
#
_entry.id   AF-A0A3M2SP61-F1
#
_cell.length_a   1.000
_cell.length_b   1.000
_cell.length_c   1.000
_cell.angle_alpha   90.00
_cell.angle_beta   90.00
_cell.angle_gamma   90.00
#
_symmetry.space_group_name_H-M   'P 1'
#
loop_
_entity.id
_entity.type
_entity.pdbx_description
1 polymer ?
#
loop_
_entity_poly.entity_id
_entity_poly.type
_entity_poly.pdbx_seq_one_letter_code
_entity_poly.pdbx_strand_id
1 'polypeptide(L)'
;MTDSSMTYVIVMTDPDAPSRQNPKWSEFCHWIRASYPALDEITGRRRRDLVEYKPPAPPTGTGPHRYVFLAFIPANGTRKRLHLTTPSGRIRWGSDTKRTGVRDWANVNGLVPFAANFIYAEKKKQ
;
A
#
# COMPACT_ATOMS: atom_id res chain seq x y z
N MET A 1 13.53 -28.10 1.73
CA MET A 1 13.09 -27.47 0.46
C MET A 1 12.43 -26.15 0.82
N THR A 2 13.13 -25.03 0.65
CA THR A 2 12.55 -23.70 0.88
C THR A 2 11.70 -23.36 -0.35
N ASP A 3 10.38 -23.48 -0.26
CA ASP A 3 9.45 -22.99 -1.28
C ASP A 3 9.48 -21.44 -1.28
N SER A 4 10.54 -20.88 -1.86
CA SER A 4 10.87 -19.46 -1.86
C SER A 4 10.20 -18.71 -3.02
N SER A 5 9.03 -19.19 -3.51
CA SER A 5 8.51 -18.79 -4.82
C SER A 5 7.14 -18.08 -4.82
N MET A 6 6.76 -17.38 -3.74
CA MET A 6 5.48 -16.66 -3.71
C MET A 6 5.61 -15.19 -4.13
N THR A 7 4.74 -14.78 -5.05
CA THR A 7 4.52 -13.37 -5.39
C THR A 7 3.60 -12.75 -4.34
N TYR A 8 4.02 -11.64 -3.75
CA TYR A 8 3.22 -10.89 -2.80
C TYR A 8 3.38 -9.39 -3.02
N VAL A 9 2.39 -8.64 -2.56
CA VAL A 9 2.37 -7.17 -2.61
C VAL A 9 2.24 -6.64 -1.19
N ILE A 10 3.11 -5.71 -0.81
CA ILE A 10 3.01 -4.97 0.45
C ILE A 10 2.51 -3.57 0.13
N VAL A 11 1.52 -3.12 0.89
CA VAL A 11 0.94 -1.78 0.83
C VAL A 11 1.06 -1.13 2.19
N MET A 12 1.30 0.18 2.20
CA MET A 12 1.10 1.03 3.38
C MET A 12 0.09 2.13 3.05
N THR A 13 -0.93 2.31 3.89
CA THR A 13 -1.95 3.34 3.71
C THR A 13 -2.35 4.02 5.02
N ASP A 14 -2.82 5.27 4.93
CA ASP A 14 -3.31 6.09 6.05
C ASP A 14 -4.80 6.44 5.82
N PRO A 15 -5.73 5.81 6.56
CA PRO A 15 -7.15 6.11 6.48
C PRO A 15 -7.56 7.36 7.26
N ASP A 16 -6.65 7.97 8.02
CA ASP A 16 -6.89 9.12 8.89
C ASP A 16 -6.42 10.43 8.25
N ALA A 17 -5.93 10.45 7.01
CA ALA A 17 -5.43 11.67 6.38
C ALA A 17 -6.54 12.70 6.03
N PRO A 18 -6.37 14.01 6.34
CA PRO A 18 -5.31 14.64 7.13
C PRO A 18 -5.52 14.59 8.65
N SER A 19 -6.73 14.27 9.14
CA SER A 19 -6.97 13.97 10.54
C SER A 19 -8.06 12.91 10.68
N ARG A 20 -8.00 12.13 11.77
CA ARG A 20 -9.00 11.10 12.05
C ARG A 20 -10.42 11.70 12.18
N GLN A 21 -10.54 12.92 12.67
CA GLN A 21 -11.82 13.62 12.82
C GLN A 21 -12.37 14.14 11.48
N ASN A 22 -11.49 14.49 10.53
CA ASN A 22 -11.89 14.96 9.21
C ASN A 22 -11.01 14.34 8.11
N PRO A 23 -11.21 13.05 7.78
CA PRO A 23 -10.31 12.29 6.91
C PRO A 23 -10.58 12.55 5.42
N LYS A 24 -10.54 13.83 4.98
CA LYS A 24 -10.88 14.24 3.61
C LYS A 24 -9.96 13.71 2.51
N TRP A 25 -8.75 13.31 2.87
CA TRP A 25 -7.74 12.73 1.96
C TRP A 25 -7.66 11.21 2.06
N SER A 26 -8.50 10.61 2.90
CA SER A 26 -8.56 9.17 3.10
C SER A 26 -9.07 8.44 1.86
N GLU A 27 -8.46 7.32 1.45
CA GLU A 27 -7.22 6.76 2.01
C GLU A 27 -5.98 7.38 1.35
N PHE A 28 -4.92 7.64 2.13
CA PHE A 28 -3.65 8.12 1.58
C PHE A 28 -2.69 6.97 1.32
N CYS A 29 -2.20 6.82 0.08
CA CYS A 29 -1.27 5.77 -0.32
C CYS A 29 0.19 6.16 0.01
N HIS A 30 0.77 5.49 1.01
CA HIS A 30 2.15 5.73 1.44
C HIS A 30 3.17 4.91 0.65
N TRP A 31 2.84 3.66 0.31
CA TRP A 31 3.79 2.75 -0.32
C TRP A 31 3.06 1.60 -1.00
N ILE A 32 3.56 1.17 -2.17
CA ILE A 32 3.17 -0.08 -2.82
C ILE A 32 4.42 -0.74 -3.35
N ARG A 33 4.70 -1.95 -2.91
CA ARG A 33 5.83 -2.75 -3.36
C ARG A 33 5.40 -4.15 -3.73
N ALA A 34 5.78 -4.58 -4.92
CA ALA A 34 5.61 -5.97 -5.34
C ALA A 34 6.92 -6.74 -5.21
N SER A 35 6.83 -7.94 -4.65
CA SER A 35 7.91 -8.91 -4.57
C SER A 35 7.60 -10.08 -5.49
N TYR A 36 8.57 -10.45 -6.32
CA TYR A 36 8.47 -11.55 -7.26
C TYR A 36 9.57 -12.59 -6.96
N PRO A 37 9.30 -13.87 -7.24
CA PRO A 37 10.22 -14.95 -6.90
C PRO A 37 11.46 -15.06 -7.81
N ALA A 38 11.47 -14.39 -8.97
CA ALA A 38 12.62 -14.37 -9.88
C ALA A 38 13.31 -12.99 -9.88
N LEU A 39 14.63 -13.00 -10.08
CA LEU A 39 15.37 -11.83 -10.53
C LEU A 39 14.80 -11.45 -11.91
N ASP A 40 14.49 -10.18 -12.13
CA ASP A 40 14.28 -9.70 -13.50
C ASP A 40 15.69 -9.64 -14.14
N GLU A 41 16.15 -10.77 -14.70
CA GLU A 41 17.51 -10.95 -15.25
C GLU A 41 17.85 -9.91 -16.34
N ILE A 42 16.83 -9.38 -17.01
CA ILE A 42 16.95 -8.36 -18.06
C ILE A 42 17.28 -6.98 -17.44
N THR A 43 16.79 -6.69 -16.23
CA THR A 43 16.99 -5.38 -15.59
C THR A 43 17.95 -5.43 -14.39
N GLY A 44 18.31 -6.63 -13.90
CA GLY A 44 19.06 -6.84 -12.67
C GLY A 44 18.34 -6.36 -11.39
N ARG A 45 17.09 -5.86 -11.49
CA ARG A 45 16.39 -5.22 -10.38
C ARG A 45 15.53 -6.22 -9.62
N ARG A 46 15.89 -6.45 -8.35
CA ARG A 46 15.00 -7.10 -7.37
C ARG A 46 13.99 -6.09 -6.86
N ARG A 47 12.71 -6.43 -6.96
CA ARG A 47 11.58 -5.75 -6.30
C ARG A 47 11.32 -4.33 -6.83
N ARG A 48 10.12 -4.09 -7.36
CA ARG A 48 9.72 -2.79 -7.91
C ARG A 48 8.73 -2.14 -6.96
N ASP A 49 9.05 -0.94 -6.51
CA ASP A 49 8.06 -0.05 -5.90
C ASP A 49 7.17 0.48 -7.02
N LEU A 50 5.87 0.22 -6.92
CA LEU A 50 4.87 0.83 -7.79
C LEU A 50 4.59 2.27 -7.35
N VAL A 51 4.60 2.48 -6.04
CA VAL A 51 4.52 3.78 -5.39
C VAL A 51 5.63 3.80 -4.37
N GLU A 52 6.60 4.70 -4.53
CA GLU A 52 7.74 4.83 -3.61
C GLU A 52 7.29 5.08 -2.17
N TYR A 53 8.08 4.62 -1.22
CA TYR A 53 7.79 4.81 0.19
C TYR A 53 7.78 6.29 0.57
N LYS A 54 6.67 6.76 1.12
CA LYS A 54 6.56 8.08 1.76
C LYS A 54 6.38 7.87 3.27
N PRO A 55 7.30 8.36 4.12
CA PRO A 55 7.21 8.12 5.57
C PRO A 55 5.99 8.79 6.20
N PRO A 56 5.55 8.33 7.40
CA PRO A 56 4.58 9.03 8.23
C PRO A 56 4.95 10.50 8.42
N ALA A 57 4.02 11.39 8.11
CA ALA A 57 4.17 12.83 8.30
C ALA A 57 2.81 13.46 8.66
N PRO A 58 2.18 13.04 9.77
CA PRO A 58 0.88 13.56 10.17
C PRO A 58 1.00 15.07 10.46
N PRO A 59 0.00 15.89 10.08
CA PRO A 59 0.03 17.32 10.39
C PRO A 59 0.04 17.58 11.90
N THR A 60 0.65 18.69 12.33
CA THR A 60 0.72 19.02 13.75
C THR A 60 -0.68 19.24 14.33
N GLY A 61 -1.00 18.57 15.44
CA GLY A 61 -2.28 18.74 16.14
C GLY A 61 -3.46 17.98 15.55
N THR A 62 -3.25 17.04 14.63
CA THR A 62 -4.31 16.17 14.08
C THR A 62 -4.50 14.87 14.88
N GLY A 63 -3.73 14.70 15.96
CA GLY A 63 -3.69 13.48 16.76
C GLY A 63 -2.92 12.34 16.08
N PRO A 64 -2.97 11.14 16.65
CA PRO A 64 -2.33 9.96 16.07
C PRO A 64 -3.07 9.47 14.82
N HIS A 65 -2.30 9.19 13.76
CA HIS A 65 -2.77 8.55 12.52
C HIS A 65 -2.43 7.06 12.51
N ARG A 66 -3.32 6.25 11.94
CA ARG A 66 -3.07 4.83 11.67
C ARG A 66 -2.29 4.70 10.37
N TYR A 67 -1.14 4.06 10.42
CA TYR A 67 -0.42 3.62 9.23
C TYR A 67 -0.57 2.11 9.10
N VAL A 68 -1.46 1.70 8.20
CA VAL A 68 -1.87 0.31 8.02
C VAL A 68 -0.99 -0.33 6.96
N PHE A 69 -0.30 -1.39 7.34
CA PHE A 69 0.44 -2.28 6.45
C PHE A 69 -0.45 -3.46 6.07
N LEU A 70 -0.59 -3.71 4.78
CA LEU A 70 -1.35 -4.83 4.23
C LEU A 70 -0.45 -5.65 3.32
N ALA A 71 -0.52 -6.97 3.46
CA ALA A 71 0.12 -7.90 2.56
C ALA A 71 -0.94 -8.65 1.75
N PHE A 72 -0.73 -8.71 0.44
CA PHE A 72 -1.64 -9.33 -0.52
C PHE A 72 -0.95 -10.43 -1.31
N ILE A 73 -1.75 -11.42 -1.71
CA ILE A 73 -1.40 -12.44 -2.69
C ILE A 73 -2.40 -12.43 -3.84
N PRO A 74 -2.05 -12.98 -5.02
CA PRO A 74 -2.98 -13.11 -6.13
C PRO A 74 -4.14 -14.06 -5.79
N ALA A 75 -5.37 -13.63 -6.05
CA ALA A 75 -6.58 -14.42 -5.80
C ALA A 75 -6.58 -15.75 -6.58
N ASN A 76 -5.98 -15.76 -7.76
CA ASN A 76 -5.86 -16.94 -8.62
C ASN A 76 -4.68 -17.87 -8.26
N GLY A 77 -3.94 -17.57 -7.18
CA GLY A 77 -2.80 -18.36 -6.73
C GLY A 77 -1.56 -18.31 -7.64
N THR A 78 -1.51 -17.41 -8.62
CA THR A 78 -0.36 -17.33 -9.54
C THR A 78 0.92 -16.97 -8.81
N ARG A 79 2.02 -17.63 -9.18
CA ARG A 79 3.39 -17.30 -8.76
C ARG A 79 4.14 -16.48 -9.80
N LYS A 80 3.48 -16.16 -10.93
CA LYS A 80 4.06 -15.36 -12.01
C LYS A 80 4.11 -13.88 -11.60
N ARG A 81 4.80 -13.09 -12.43
CA ARG A 81 4.78 -11.62 -12.32
C ARG A 81 3.36 -11.10 -12.50
N LEU A 82 2.98 -10.12 -11.69
CA LEU A 82 1.67 -9.47 -11.73
C LEU A 82 1.72 -8.23 -12.61
N HIS A 83 0.64 -8.00 -13.36
CA HIS A 83 0.40 -6.78 -14.11
C HIS A 83 -0.45 -5.84 -13.25
N LEU A 84 0.20 -5.22 -12.27
CA LEU A 84 -0.45 -4.33 -11.31
C LEU A 84 -0.65 -2.93 -11.88
N THR A 85 -1.78 -2.30 -11.59
CA THR A 85 -2.04 -0.89 -11.89
C THR A 85 -1.37 0.01 -10.85
N THR A 86 -0.87 1.16 -11.29
CA THR A 86 -0.34 2.20 -10.39
C THR A 86 -1.43 3.23 -10.12
N PRO A 87 -1.75 3.56 -8.86
CA PRO A 87 -2.63 4.68 -8.54
C PRO A 87 -2.14 5.97 -9.18
N SER A 88 -3.05 6.79 -9.74
CA SER A 88 -2.69 8.07 -10.37
C SER A 88 -2.21 9.12 -9.35
N GLY A 89 -2.50 8.92 -8.07
CA GLY A 89 -2.11 9.80 -6.98
C GLY A 89 -2.17 9.13 -5.62
N ARG A 90 -1.68 9.82 -4.59
CA ARG A 90 -1.65 9.28 -3.21
C ARG A 90 -2.93 9.58 -2.44
N ILE A 91 -3.51 10.77 -2.63
CA ILE A 91 -4.77 11.17 -1.99
C ILE A 91 -5.89 10.35 -2.62
N ARG A 92 -6.71 9.67 -1.80
CA ARG A 92 -7.79 8.78 -2.26
C ARG A 92 -7.35 7.75 -3.30
N TRP A 93 -6.08 7.35 -3.22
CA TRP A 93 -5.48 6.46 -4.23
C TRP A 93 -5.65 6.98 -5.68
N GLY A 94 -5.70 8.30 -5.86
CA GLY A 94 -5.84 8.95 -7.17
C GLY A 94 -7.28 8.98 -7.70
N SER A 95 -8.27 8.59 -6.90
CA SER A 95 -9.67 8.62 -7.29
C SER A 95 -10.37 9.91 -6.89
N ASP A 96 -11.27 10.40 -7.76
CA ASP A 96 -12.18 11.50 -7.45
C ASP A 96 -13.32 11.07 -6.51
N THR A 97 -13.60 9.76 -6.45
CA THR A 97 -14.66 9.19 -5.62
C THR A 97 -14.24 9.18 -4.14
N LYS A 98 -15.18 9.51 -3.25
CA LYS A 98 -14.95 9.45 -1.80
C LYS A 98 -14.88 7.99 -1.35
N ARG A 99 -14.03 7.72 -0.35
CA ARG A 99 -13.86 6.40 0.30
C ARG A 99 -13.24 5.31 -0.59
N THR A 100 -12.54 5.72 -1.64
CA THR A 100 -11.74 4.80 -2.46
C THR A 100 -10.36 4.63 -1.84
N GLY A 101 -9.91 3.38 -1.75
CA GLY A 101 -8.70 3.05 -1.02
C GLY A 101 -8.03 1.76 -1.47
N VAL A 102 -7.27 1.18 -0.56
CA VAL A 102 -6.50 -0.04 -0.80
C VAL A 102 -7.39 -1.21 -1.21
N ARG A 103 -8.63 -1.28 -0.68
CA ARG A 103 -9.57 -2.36 -0.98
C ARG A 103 -9.98 -2.36 -2.46
N ASP A 104 -10.36 -1.21 -2.99
CA ASP A 104 -10.79 -1.08 -4.38
C ASP A 104 -9.62 -1.35 -5.33
N TRP A 105 -8.44 -0.82 -5.00
CA TRP A 105 -7.24 -1.09 -5.76
C TRP A 105 -6.87 -2.58 -5.76
N ALA A 106 -6.96 -3.27 -4.60
CA ALA A 106 -6.70 -4.70 -4.51
C ALA A 106 -7.69 -5.51 -5.36
N ASN A 107 -8.97 -5.15 -5.34
CA ASN A 107 -10.01 -5.81 -6.14
C ASN A 107 -9.74 -5.68 -7.65
N VAL A 108 -9.42 -4.46 -8.13
CA VAL A 108 -9.08 -4.21 -9.54
C VAL A 108 -7.86 -5.04 -9.98
N ASN A 109 -6.92 -5.29 -9.07
CA ASN A 109 -5.70 -6.06 -9.33
C ASN A 109 -5.83 -7.57 -9.04
N GLY A 110 -7.02 -8.05 -8.69
CA GLY A 110 -7.25 -9.47 -8.39
C GLY A 110 -6.43 -9.96 -7.19
N LEU A 111 -6.28 -9.12 -6.17
CA LEU A 111 -5.50 -9.39 -4.97
C LEU A 111 -6.40 -9.69 -3.77
N VAL A 112 -5.98 -10.64 -2.93
CA VAL A 112 -6.63 -10.93 -1.64
C VAL A 112 -5.66 -10.67 -0.48
N PRO A 113 -6.12 -10.04 0.61
CA PRO A 113 -5.28 -9.79 1.78
C PRO A 113 -5.01 -11.11 2.51
N PHE A 114 -3.78 -11.31 2.98
CA PHE A 114 -3.41 -12.47 3.81
C PHE A 114 -2.75 -12.09 5.14
N ALA A 115 -2.28 -10.84 5.28
CA ALA A 115 -1.80 -10.31 6.55
C ALA A 115 -2.03 -8.81 6.65
N ALA A 116 -2.16 -8.32 7.88
CA ALA A 116 -2.29 -6.91 8.20
C ALA A 116 -1.55 -6.60 9.50
N ASN A 117 -0.95 -5.42 9.58
CA ASN A 117 -0.45 -4.84 10.82
C ASN A 117 -0.59 -3.30 10.74
N PHE A 118 -0.45 -2.58 11.85
CA PHE A 118 -0.47 -1.13 11.81
C PHE A 118 0.36 -0.52 12.94
N ILE A 119 0.77 0.73 12.75
CA ILE A 119 1.40 1.56 13.78
C ILE A 119 0.64 2.88 13.90
N TYR A 120 0.81 3.54 15.05
CA TYR A 120 0.43 4.93 15.21
C TYR A 120 1.66 5.84 15.06
N ALA A 121 1.49 6.98 14.40
CA ALA A 121 2.43 8.09 14.51
C ALA A 121 1.67 9.41 14.68
N GLU A 122 2.26 10.33 15.44
CA GLU A 122 1.71 11.65 15.73
C GLU A 122 2.84 12.68 15.70
N LYS A 123 2.55 13.89 15.22
CA LYS A 123 3.43 15.04 15.37
C LYS A 123 2.91 15.94 16.49
N LYS A 124 3.53 15.84 17.67
CA LYS A 124 3.24 16.72 18.82
C LYS A 124 3.81 18.12 18.58
N LYS A 125 3.14 19.15 19.12
CA LYS A 125 3.75 20.47 19.27
C LYS A 125 4.89 20.37 20.29
N GLN A 126 6.05 20.91 19.94
CA GLN A 126 7.15 21.11 20.89
C GLN A 126 6.78 22.23 21.87
#